data_AF-A0A922MSM0-F1
#
_entry.id   AF-A0A922MSM0-F1
#
_cell.length_a   1.000
_cell.length_b   1.000
_cell.length_c   1.000
_cell.angle_alpha   90.00
_cell.angle_beta   90.00
_cell.angle_gamma   90.00
#
_symmetry.space_group_name_H-M   'P 1'
#
loop_
_entity.id
_entity.type
_entity.pdbx_description
1 polymer ?
#
loop_
_entity_poly.entity_id
_entity_poly.type
_entity_poly.pdbx_seq_one_letter_code
_entity_poly.pdbx_strand_id
1 'polypeptide(L)'
;MLLIKLFFTFREKTVDWGMHELEAVMDRNDINDNFFKVMTFFGDHALHHLFPTLDHALLRHLYPVFLKHCEEFRANYRLTSQYDFFIAQLRMAVKEDPNVLKESS
;
A
#
# COMPACT_ATOMS: atom_id res chain seq x y z
N MET A 1 5.07 -16.56 20.61
CA MET A 1 6.37 -16.05 20.15
C MET A 1 6.19 -14.57 19.86
N LEU A 2 6.56 -13.74 20.85
CA LEU A 2 6.45 -12.28 20.83
C LEU A 2 7.58 -11.66 19.99
N LEU A 3 7.35 -10.44 19.50
CA LEU A 3 8.28 -9.50 18.81
C LEU A 3 8.50 -9.89 17.34
N ILE A 4 8.00 -9.14 16.35
CA ILE A 4 8.44 -7.79 15.97
C ILE A 4 7.23 -6.98 15.47
N LYS A 5 6.65 -6.16 16.34
CA LYS A 5 5.98 -4.91 15.95
C LYS A 5 7.03 -3.80 16.15
N LEU A 6 8.04 -3.74 15.29
CA LEU A 6 8.69 -2.46 15.05
C LEU A 6 7.93 -1.79 13.90
N PHE A 7 6.80 -1.16 14.26
CA PHE A 7 6.32 -0.02 13.51
C PHE A 7 7.36 1.09 13.75
N PHE A 8 8.43 1.09 12.96
CA PHE A 8 9.30 2.25 12.86
C PHE A 8 8.56 3.31 12.04
N THR A 9 7.70 4.09 12.69
CA THR A 9 7.45 5.46 12.25
C THR A 9 8.67 6.29 12.66
N PHE A 10 9.78 6.14 11.94
CA PHE A 10 10.77 7.21 11.91
C PHE A 10 10.15 8.35 11.09
N ARG A 11 9.38 9.23 11.74
CA ARG A 11 9.01 10.51 11.15
C ARG A 11 10.25 11.41 11.16
N GLU A 12 11.19 11.13 10.26
CA GLU A 12 12.25 12.08 9.95
C GLU A 12 11.65 13.34 9.33
N LYS A 13 12.33 14.48 9.50
CA LYS A 13 11.88 15.79 9.00
C LYS A 13 11.62 15.81 7.49
N THR A 14 12.23 14.88 6.76
CA THR A 14 12.06 14.67 5.32
C THR A 14 11.89 13.19 5.06
N VAL A 15 10.65 12.69 5.15
CA VAL A 15 10.34 11.31 4.74
C VAL A 15 10.36 11.26 3.20
N ASP A 16 10.98 10.21 2.68
CA ASP A 16 11.01 9.94 1.24
C ASP A 16 9.58 9.82 0.68
N TRP A 17 9.32 10.52 -0.44
CA TRP A 17 7.98 10.56 -1.03
C TRP A 17 7.50 9.16 -1.42
N GLY A 18 8.37 8.34 -2.03
CA GLY A 18 7.99 6.99 -2.47
C GLY A 18 7.64 6.09 -1.29
N MET A 19 8.36 6.21 -0.18
CA MET A 19 8.02 5.52 1.07
C MET A 19 6.66 5.95 1.62
N HIS A 20 6.33 7.24 1.55
CA HIS A 20 5.04 7.76 1.98
C HIS A 20 3.88 7.25 1.13
N GLU A 21 4.03 7.20 -0.19
CA GLU A 21 3.02 6.63 -1.07
C GLU A 21 2.77 5.15 -0.72
N LEU A 22 3.83 4.37 -0.50
CA LEU A 22 3.72 2.96 -0.11
C LEU A 22 3.12 2.75 1.29
N GLU A 23 3.26 3.70 2.20
CA GLU A 23 2.59 3.62 3.50
C GLU A 23 1.11 4.01 3.43
N ALA A 24 0.79 4.95 2.54
CA ALA A 24 -0.57 5.42 2.33
C ALA A 24 -1.46 4.36 1.69
N VAL A 25 -0.87 3.48 0.86
CA VAL A 25 -1.62 2.46 0.13
C VAL A 25 -1.12 1.05 0.42
N MET A 26 -2.04 0.10 0.42
CA MET A 26 -1.71 -1.33 0.47
C MET A 26 -2.17 -1.97 -0.83
N ASP A 27 -1.41 -2.95 -1.29
CA ASP A 27 -1.67 -3.61 -2.56
C ASP A 27 -2.41 -4.95 -2.34
N ARG A 28 -3.07 -5.48 -3.38
CA ARG A 28 -4.04 -6.58 -3.21
C ARG A 28 -3.68 -7.80 -4.05
N ASN A 29 -3.40 -8.91 -3.37
CA ASN A 29 -2.84 -10.12 -3.99
C ASN A 29 -3.72 -10.73 -5.09
N ASP A 30 -5.03 -10.61 -4.95
CA ASP A 30 -6.06 -11.30 -5.72
C ASP A 30 -6.73 -10.41 -6.78
N ILE A 31 -6.36 -9.13 -6.83
CA ILE A 31 -6.72 -8.21 -7.92
C ILE A 31 -5.59 -8.16 -8.95
N ASN A 32 -4.33 -8.21 -8.49
CA ASN A 32 -3.15 -8.08 -9.36
C ASN A 32 -2.87 -9.36 -10.18
N ASP A 33 -3.64 -10.43 -9.96
CA ASP A 33 -3.52 -11.70 -10.68
C ASP A 33 -4.11 -11.68 -12.09
N ASN A 34 -5.00 -10.73 -12.39
CA ASN A 34 -5.78 -10.69 -13.62
C ASN A 34 -6.00 -9.25 -14.07
N PHE A 35 -5.58 -8.95 -15.30
CA PHE A 35 -5.67 -7.61 -15.89
C PHE A 35 -7.08 -7.02 -15.89
N PHE A 36 -8.13 -7.83 -16.16
CA PHE A 36 -9.51 -7.34 -16.12
C PHE A 36 -9.91 -6.88 -14.71
N LYS A 37 -9.49 -7.63 -13.67
CA LYS A 37 -9.74 -7.24 -12.28
C LYS A 37 -8.94 -5.99 -11.91
N VAL A 38 -7.68 -5.89 -12.34
CA VAL A 38 -6.87 -4.67 -12.14
C VAL A 38 -7.61 -3.44 -12.66
N MET A 39 -8.13 -3.50 -13.89
CA MET A 39 -8.83 -2.37 -14.50
C MET A 39 -10.17 -2.03 -13.82
N THR A 40 -10.90 -3.03 -13.32
CA THR A 40 -12.25 -2.82 -12.78
C THR A 40 -12.28 -2.57 -11.28
N PHE A 41 -11.26 -3.02 -10.55
CA PHE A 41 -11.15 -2.89 -9.09
C PHE A 41 -9.96 -2.04 -8.63
N PHE A 42 -9.29 -1.33 -9.55
CA PHE A 42 -8.13 -0.46 -9.29
C PHE A 42 -6.95 -1.23 -8.66
N GLY A 43 -6.54 -2.31 -9.32
CA GLY A 43 -5.36 -3.10 -8.94
C GLY A 43 -4.04 -2.37 -9.19
N ASP A 44 -2.93 -3.05 -8.93
CA ASP A 44 -1.57 -2.50 -9.01
C ASP A 44 -1.43 -1.16 -8.28
N HIS A 45 -2.13 -1.04 -7.15
CA HIS A 45 -2.50 0.26 -6.58
C HIS A 45 -1.25 1.02 -6.10
N ALA A 46 -0.31 0.31 -5.48
CA ALA A 46 0.97 0.89 -5.07
C ALA A 46 1.75 1.49 -6.26
N LEU A 47 1.83 0.75 -7.38
CA LEU A 47 2.51 1.24 -8.57
C LEU A 47 1.74 2.37 -9.26
N HIS A 48 0.41 2.38 -9.18
CA HIS A 48 -0.41 3.49 -9.70
C HIS A 48 -0.17 4.79 -8.93
N HIS A 49 -0.06 4.76 -7.59
CA HIS A 49 0.28 5.97 -6.83
C HIS A 49 1.70 6.47 -7.10
N LEU A 50 2.66 5.55 -7.28
CA LEU A 50 4.02 5.91 -7.66
C LEU A 50 4.13 6.45 -9.10
N PHE A 51 3.30 5.96 -10.02
CA PHE A 51 3.35 6.29 -11.45
C PHE A 51 1.94 6.52 -12.03
N PRO A 52 1.22 7.58 -11.60
CA PRO A 52 -0.20 7.76 -11.94
C PRO A 52 -0.46 8.07 -13.41
N THR A 53 0.59 8.41 -14.16
CA THR A 53 0.52 8.69 -15.61
C THR A 53 0.77 7.46 -16.48
N LEU A 54 1.23 6.34 -15.91
CA LEU A 54 1.43 5.11 -16.66
C LEU A 54 0.13 4.28 -16.69
N ASP A 55 -0.15 3.71 -17.87
CA ASP A 55 -1.27 2.80 -18.05
C ASP A 55 -1.09 1.53 -17.21
N HIS A 56 -2.18 1.00 -16.65
CA HIS A 56 -2.16 -0.23 -15.86
C HIS A 56 -1.59 -1.43 -16.63
N ALA A 57 -1.72 -1.48 -17.96
CA ALA A 57 -1.12 -2.54 -18.77
C ALA A 57 0.42 -2.54 -18.70
N LEU A 58 1.03 -1.38 -18.39
CA LEU A 58 2.46 -1.21 -18.27
C LEU A 58 2.97 -1.44 -16.84
N LEU A 59 2.17 -1.11 -15.82
CA LEU A 59 2.58 -1.17 -14.42
C LEU A 59 3.07 -2.57 -14.01
N ARG A 60 2.44 -3.63 -14.51
CA ARG A 60 2.84 -5.02 -14.22
C ARG A 60 4.30 -5.33 -14.52
N HIS A 61 4.91 -4.62 -15.49
CA HIS A 61 6.29 -4.82 -15.90
C HIS A 61 7.29 -4.16 -14.95
N LEU A 62 6.84 -3.26 -14.08
CA LEU A 62 7.65 -2.58 -13.09
C LEU A 62 7.82 -3.39 -11.80
N TYR A 63 6.98 -4.39 -11.52
CA TYR A 63 7.06 -5.20 -10.31
C TYR A 63 8.46 -5.77 -10.00
N PRO A 64 9.21 -6.34 -10.97
CA PRO A 64 10.53 -6.90 -10.67
C PRO A 64 11.51 -5.86 -10.13
N VAL A 65 11.53 -4.66 -10.73
CA VAL A 65 12.42 -3.57 -10.27
C VAL A 65 11.88 -2.94 -8.99
N PHE A 66 10.56 -2.76 -8.89
CA PHE A 66 9.89 -2.22 -7.72
C PHE A 66 10.14 -3.05 -6.46
N LEU A 67 9.90 -4.37 -6.52
CA LEU A 67 10.11 -5.27 -5.38
C LEU A 67 11.57 -5.30 -4.93
N LYS A 68 12.52 -5.24 -5.87
CA LYS A 68 13.95 -5.10 -5.56
C LYS A 68 14.24 -3.82 -4.78
N HIS A 69 13.65 -2.69 -5.18
CA HIS A 69 13.83 -1.43 -4.46
C HIS A 69 13.14 -1.46 -3.10
N CYS A 70 11.95 -2.06 -2.98
CA CYS A 70 11.29 -2.23 -1.69
C CYS A 70 12.17 -3.02 -0.70
N GLU A 71 12.86 -4.06 -1.17
CA GLU A 71 13.83 -4.79 -0.34
C GLU A 71 15.04 -3.92 0.03
N GLU A 72 15.65 -3.24 -0.94
CA GLU A 72 16.83 -2.38 -0.76
C GLU A 72 16.58 -1.27 0.27
N PHE A 73 15.45 -0.57 0.18
CA PHE A 73 15.08 0.54 1.05
C PHE A 73 14.27 0.10 2.28
N ARG A 74 14.06 -1.21 2.46
CA ARG A 74 13.21 -1.77 3.54
C ARG A 74 11.83 -1.11 3.58
N ALA A 75 11.26 -0.87 2.41
CA ALA A 75 9.94 -0.27 2.25
C ALA A 75 8.86 -1.17 2.83
N ASN A 76 7.87 -0.57 3.49
CA ASN A 76 6.74 -1.28 4.07
C ASN A 76 5.68 -1.62 3.01
N TYR A 77 6.08 -2.36 1.98
CA TYR A 77 5.17 -2.86 0.97
C TYR A 77 4.36 -4.04 1.53
N ARG A 78 3.05 -3.88 1.60
CA ARG A 78 2.13 -4.88 2.15
C ARG A 78 1.11 -5.30 1.12
N LEU A 79 0.97 -6.62 1.02
CA LEU A 79 -0.09 -7.27 0.27
C LEU A 79 -1.23 -7.64 1.23
N THR A 80 -2.45 -7.31 0.86
CA THR A 80 -3.67 -7.71 1.58
C THR A 80 -4.57 -8.56 0.68
N SER A 81 -5.52 -9.28 1.28
CA SER A 81 -6.55 -9.99 0.53
C SER A 81 -7.75 -9.08 0.22
N GLN A 82 -8.51 -9.34 -0.86
CA GLN A 82 -9.77 -8.62 -1.09
C GLN A 82 -10.75 -8.78 0.07
N TYR A 83 -10.75 -9.94 0.74
CA TYR A 83 -11.66 -10.18 1.87
C TYR A 83 -11.35 -9.23 3.03
N ASP A 84 -10.07 -9.15 3.44
CA ASP A 84 -9.64 -8.24 4.50
C ASP A 84 -9.93 -6.79 4.13
N PHE A 85 -9.72 -6.42 2.87
CA PHE A 85 -10.03 -5.09 2.36
C PHE A 85 -11.54 -4.80 2.36
N PHE A 86 -12.38 -5.74 1.93
CA PHE A 86 -13.84 -5.60 1.93
C PHE A 86 -14.37 -5.39 3.34
N ILE A 87 -13.92 -6.21 4.30
CA ILE A 87 -14.24 -6.03 5.71
C ILE A 87 -13.74 -4.69 6.24
N ALA A 88 -12.53 -4.25 5.84
CA ALA A 88 -11.99 -2.95 6.23
C ALA A 88 -12.83 -1.78 5.69
N GLN A 89 -13.28 -1.84 4.43
CA GLN A 89 -14.16 -0.82 3.85
C GLN A 89 -15.50 -0.74 4.59
N LEU A 90 -16.13 -1.87 4.89
CA LEU A 90 -17.38 -1.89 5.67
C LEU A 90 -17.17 -1.28 7.06
N ARG A 91 -16.08 -1.63 7.74
CA ARG A 91 -15.72 -1.05 9.05
C ARG A 91 -15.51 0.46 8.98
N MET A 92 -14.91 0.96 7.90
CA MET A 92 -14.74 2.40 7.70
C MET A 92 -16.07 3.10 7.38
N ALA A 93 -16.99 2.46 6.66
CA ALA A 93 -18.29 3.02 6.32
C ALA A 93 -19.22 3.19 7.54
N VAL A 94 -19.11 2.30 8.54
CA VAL A 94 -19.89 2.35 9.78
C VAL A 94 -19.21 3.14 10.90
N LYS A 95 -18.03 3.70 10.63
CA LYS A 95 -17.23 4.40 11.62
C LYS A 95 -17.72 5.84 11.79
N GLU A 96 -18.11 6.19 13.00
CA GLU A 96 -18.59 7.55 13.34
C GLU A 96 -17.46 8.46 13.84
N ASP A 97 -16.50 7.91 14.58
CA ASP A 97 -15.39 8.68 15.16
C ASP A 97 -14.11 8.58 14.31
N PRO A 98 -13.44 9.69 13.95
CA PRO A 98 -12.20 9.65 13.20
C PRO A 98 -11.03 9.10 14.04
N ASN A 99 -10.05 8.47 13.37
CA ASN A 99 -8.77 8.17 14.01
C ASN A 99 -7.98 9.47 14.20
N VAL A 100 -8.02 10.04 15.40
CA VAL A 100 -7.11 11.13 15.77
C VAL A 100 -5.69 10.60 15.93
N LEU A 101 -4.75 11.25 15.24
CA LEU A 101 -3.32 10.99 15.44
C LEU A 101 -2.97 11.38 16.88
N LYS A 102 -2.33 10.47 17.63
CA LYS A 102 -1.79 10.82 18.94
C LYS A 102 -0.60 11.76 18.71
N GLU A 103 -0.57 12.89 19.41
CA GLU A 103 0.61 13.75 19.40
C GLU A 103 1.81 12.95 19.95
N SER A 104 2.85 12.82 19.14
CA SER A 104 4.10 12.22 19.55
C SER A 104 4.86 13.22 20.41
N SER A 105 4.98 12.91 21.71
CA SER A 105 5.88 13.59 22.67
C SER A 105 7.34 13.31 22.36
#